data_AF-M3CDC1-F1
#
_entry.id   AF-M3CDC1-F1
#
_cell.length_a   1.000
_cell.length_b   1.000
_cell.length_c   1.000
_cell.angle_alpha   90.00
_cell.angle_beta   90.00
_cell.angle_gamma   90.00
#
_symmetry.space_group_name_H-M   'P 1'
#
loop_
_entity.id
_entity.type
_entity.pdbx_description
1 polymer ?
#
loop_
_entity_poly.entity_id
_entity_poly.type
_entity_poly.pdbx_seq_one_letter_code
_entity_poly.pdbx_strand_id
1 'polypeptide(L)'
;MFERFTKEARFAVIGAQEEARLLRHSRIGAEHLLAAVAGRPQSLGGAALFRLGITPEACREAIRSTGSLDEDDAEALRSLGIDLSAVRARAERAFGPGALDRGVSGTSGAGGADETASRWWPFRSPKGSRPHVPFAAEAKRALEQSLREALARKENWIGT
;
A
#
# COMPACT_ATOMS: atom_id res chain seq x y z
N MET A 1 -12.89 4.89 -15.07
CA MET A 1 -11.44 5.19 -15.21
C MET A 1 -10.64 3.94 -15.49
N PHE A 2 -10.82 2.89 -14.69
CA PHE A 2 -10.09 1.62 -14.82
C PHE A 2 -10.28 0.92 -16.18
N GLU A 3 -11.38 1.22 -16.88
CA GLU A 3 -11.65 0.72 -18.23
C GLU A 3 -10.63 1.22 -19.26
N ARG A 4 -10.03 2.40 -19.03
CA ARG A 4 -9.02 2.99 -19.92
C ARG A 4 -7.62 2.42 -19.68
N PHE A 5 -7.39 1.66 -18.62
CA PHE A 5 -6.10 1.05 -18.37
C PHE A 5 -5.88 -0.12 -19.34
N THR A 6 -4.67 -0.25 -19.87
CA THR A 6 -4.28 -1.47 -20.60
C THR A 6 -4.32 -2.68 -19.67
N LYS A 7 -4.24 -3.88 -20.24
CA LYS A 7 -4.21 -5.11 -19.45
C LYS A 7 -3.02 -5.09 -18.47
N GLU A 8 -1.87 -4.63 -18.93
CA GLU A 8 -0.62 -4.51 -18.18
C GLU A 8 -0.75 -3.50 -17.04
N ALA A 9 -1.35 -2.33 -17.32
CA ALA A 9 -1.56 -1.30 -16.31
C ALA A 9 -2.59 -1.74 -15.25
N ARG A 10 -3.66 -2.44 -15.65
CA ARG A 10 -4.60 -3.05 -14.68
C ARG A 10 -3.91 -4.07 -13.79
N PHE A 11 -3.02 -4.90 -14.35
CA PHE A 11 -2.26 -5.84 -13.55
C PHE A 11 -1.31 -5.15 -12.56
N ALA A 12 -0.70 -4.02 -12.93
CA ALA A 12 0.12 -3.25 -11.97
C ALA A 12 -0.73 -2.70 -10.81
N VAL A 13 -1.93 -2.17 -11.09
CA VAL A 13 -2.85 -1.69 -10.04
C VAL A 13 -3.31 -2.82 -9.12
N ILE A 14 -3.61 -4.00 -9.67
CA ILE A 14 -3.96 -5.19 -8.88
C ILE A 14 -2.76 -5.66 -8.05
N GLY A 15 -1.57 -5.72 -8.66
CA GLY A 15 -0.34 -6.09 -7.98
C GLY A 15 0.01 -5.18 -6.81
N ALA A 16 -0.34 -3.88 -6.87
CA ALA A 16 -0.12 -2.95 -5.77
C ALA A 16 -0.91 -3.34 -4.50
N GLN A 17 -2.07 -4.00 -4.66
CA GLN A 17 -2.80 -4.57 -3.52
C GLN A 17 -2.06 -5.76 -2.91
N GLU A 18 -1.38 -6.57 -3.72
CA GLU A 18 -0.55 -7.67 -3.24
C GLU A 18 0.68 -7.14 -2.50
N GLU A 19 1.38 -6.13 -3.04
CA GLU A 19 2.50 -5.47 -2.37
C GLU A 19 2.10 -4.88 -1.01
N ALA A 20 0.99 -4.15 -0.94
CA ALA A 20 0.49 -3.61 0.32
C ALA A 20 0.17 -4.72 1.35
N ARG A 21 -0.36 -5.86 0.89
CA ARG A 21 -0.64 -7.00 1.76
C ARG A 21 0.63 -7.70 2.23
N LEU A 22 1.60 -7.90 1.34
CA LEU A 22 2.91 -8.48 1.67
C LEU A 22 3.62 -7.65 2.74
N LEU A 23 3.52 -6.32 2.64
CA LEU A 23 4.10 -5.37 3.59
C LEU A 23 3.19 -5.08 4.79
N ARG A 24 2.02 -5.72 4.89
CA ARG A 24 1.00 -5.52 5.95
C ARG A 24 0.54 -4.07 6.10
N HIS A 25 0.55 -3.31 5.01
CA HIS A 25 0.08 -1.93 4.97
C HIS A 25 -1.44 -1.87 4.84
N SER A 26 -2.08 -0.98 5.62
CA SER A 26 -3.53 -0.81 5.66
C SER A 26 -4.10 0.05 4.52
N ARG A 27 -3.21 0.67 3.72
CA ARG A 27 -3.57 1.47 2.55
C ARG A 27 -2.58 1.21 1.42
N ILE A 28 -3.08 1.27 0.18
CA ILE A 28 -2.25 1.18 -1.03
C ILE A 28 -1.74 2.60 -1.34
N GLY A 29 -0.48 2.86 -0.98
CA GLY A 29 0.28 4.06 -1.36
C GLY A 29 0.90 3.99 -2.76
N ALA A 30 1.52 5.09 -3.20
CA ALA A 30 2.15 5.19 -4.52
C ALA A 30 3.38 4.28 -4.65
N GLU A 31 4.06 4.03 -3.54
CA GLU A 31 5.18 3.11 -3.40
C GLU A 31 4.80 1.66 -3.73
N HIS A 32 3.57 1.24 -3.43
CA HIS A 32 3.07 -0.07 -3.80
C HIS A 32 2.76 -0.17 -5.31
N LEU A 33 2.27 0.92 -5.90
CA LEU A 33 2.09 1.01 -7.35
C LEU A 33 3.45 0.92 -8.06
N LEU A 34 4.47 1.62 -7.55
CA LEU A 34 5.82 1.55 -8.09
C LEU A 34 6.40 0.14 -8.02
N ALA A 35 6.35 -0.50 -6.85
CA ALA A 35 6.81 -1.87 -6.67
C ALA A 35 6.08 -2.85 -7.61
N ALA A 36 4.77 -2.69 -7.79
CA ALA A 36 3.98 -3.53 -8.69
C ALA A 36 4.29 -3.31 -10.18
N VAL A 37 4.69 -2.10 -10.60
CA VAL A 37 5.20 -1.86 -11.96
C VAL A 37 6.58 -2.47 -12.14
N ALA A 38 7.49 -2.27 -11.16
CA ALA A 38 8.84 -2.84 -11.17
C ALA A 38 8.84 -4.38 -11.21
N GLY A 39 7.86 -5.01 -10.57
CA GLY A 39 7.62 -6.46 -10.60
C GLY A 39 7.23 -7.05 -11.96
N ARG A 40 7.13 -6.22 -13.00
CA ARG A 40 6.67 -6.61 -14.34
C ARG A 40 7.70 -6.24 -15.41
N PRO A 41 8.88 -6.89 -15.46
CA PRO A 41 9.95 -6.50 -16.38
C PRO A 41 9.61 -6.62 -17.88
N GLN A 42 8.50 -7.28 -18.22
CA GLN A 42 7.96 -7.44 -19.57
C GLN A 42 7.08 -6.25 -19.99
N SER A 43 6.67 -5.41 -19.05
CA SER A 43 5.94 -4.18 -19.35
C SER A 43 6.93 -3.07 -19.68
N LEU A 44 6.48 -2.05 -20.44
CA LEU A 44 7.35 -0.95 -20.83
C LEU A 44 7.85 -0.16 -19.61
N GLY A 45 6.96 0.15 -18.67
CA GLY A 45 7.33 0.76 -17.39
C GLY A 45 8.27 -0.10 -16.55
N GLY A 46 8.05 -1.41 -16.44
CA GLY A 46 8.91 -2.30 -15.66
C GLY A 46 10.31 -2.43 -16.27
N ALA A 47 10.40 -2.53 -17.60
CA ALA A 47 11.67 -2.52 -18.32
C ALA A 47 12.42 -1.18 -18.16
N ALA A 48 11.69 -0.05 -18.17
CA ALA A 48 12.27 1.27 -17.94
C ALA A 48 12.84 1.41 -16.52
N LEU A 49 12.10 0.98 -15.49
CA LEU A 49 12.55 0.96 -14.10
C LEU A 49 13.78 0.07 -13.91
N PHE A 50 13.77 -1.12 -14.50
CA PHE A 50 14.92 -2.03 -14.45
C PHE A 50 16.20 -1.40 -15.02
N ARG A 51 16.09 -0.68 -16.15
CA ARG A 51 17.22 0.04 -16.75
C ARG A 51 17.76 1.18 -15.87
N LEU A 52 16.94 1.70 -14.97
CA LEU A 52 17.33 2.70 -13.96
C LEU A 52 17.86 2.05 -12.66
N GLY A 53 18.00 0.72 -12.62
CA GLY A 53 18.42 -0.01 -11.43
C GLY A 53 17.33 -0.14 -10.36
N ILE A 54 16.08 0.16 -10.70
CA ILE A 54 14.93 0.05 -9.79
C ILE A 54 14.34 -1.35 -9.91
N THR A 55 14.53 -2.16 -8.88
CA THR A 55 13.99 -3.54 -8.79
C THR A 55 12.82 -3.59 -7.80
N PRO A 56 11.89 -4.55 -7.95
CA PRO A 56 10.80 -4.72 -6.99
C PRO A 56 11.33 -5.01 -5.58
N GLU A 57 12.44 -5.73 -5.43
CA GLU A 57 13.09 -5.99 -4.14
C GLU A 57 13.63 -4.70 -3.51
N ALA A 58 14.30 -3.84 -4.29
CA ALA A 58 14.78 -2.55 -3.81
C ALA A 58 13.63 -1.63 -3.40
N CYS A 59 12.51 -1.64 -4.13
CA CYS A 59 11.31 -0.93 -3.73
C CYS A 59 10.78 -1.45 -2.38
N ARG A 60 10.62 -2.76 -2.20
CA ARG A 60 10.13 -3.35 -0.94
C ARG A 60 11.04 -3.04 0.24
N GLU A 61 12.36 -3.03 0.03
CA GLU A 61 13.34 -2.64 1.06
C GLU A 61 13.13 -1.18 1.49
N ALA A 62 13.10 -0.26 0.53
CA ALA A 62 12.87 1.16 0.81
C ALA A 62 11.53 1.42 1.50
N ILE A 63 10.48 0.66 1.16
CA ILE A 63 9.18 0.80 1.80
C ILE A 63 9.21 0.32 3.26
N ARG A 64 9.93 -0.77 3.55
CA ARG A 64 10.11 -1.27 4.92
C ARG A 64 10.88 -0.29 5.79
N SER A 65 11.94 0.32 5.26
CA SER A 65 12.74 1.28 6.01
C SER A 65 12.00 2.59 6.30
N THR A 66 11.07 3.01 5.43
CA THR A 66 10.32 4.27 5.62
C THR A 66 9.44 4.27 6.88
N GLY A 67 9.10 3.10 7.45
CA GLY A 67 8.26 2.97 8.64
C GLY A 67 8.94 2.33 9.86
N SER A 68 10.18 1.86 9.73
CA SER A 68 10.91 1.23 10.83
C SER A 68 11.98 2.20 11.30
N LEU A 69 11.98 2.50 12.60
CA LEU A 69 13.18 3.07 13.24
C LEU A 69 14.25 1.98 13.20
N ASP A 70 15.43 2.31 12.70
CA ASP A 70 16.57 1.40 12.72
C ASP A 70 17.38 1.53 14.02
N GLU A 71 18.50 0.82 14.12
CA GLU A 71 19.35 0.85 15.32
C GLU A 71 19.99 2.24 15.53
N ASP A 72 20.27 2.96 14.43
CA ASP A 72 20.84 4.31 14.50
C ASP A 72 19.80 5.29 15.04
N ASP A 73 18.55 5.19 14.60
CA ASP A 73 17.42 5.94 15.16
C ASP A 73 17.21 5.62 16.65
N ALA A 74 17.33 4.33 17.03
CA ALA A 74 17.19 3.89 18.41
C ALA A 74 18.28 4.47 19.31
N GLU A 75 19.53 4.48 18.85
CA GLU A 75 20.66 5.09 19.58
C GLU A 75 20.52 6.60 19.67
N ALA A 76 20.12 7.28 18.60
CA ALA A 76 19.86 8.71 18.59
C ALA A 76 18.81 9.09 19.64
N LEU A 77 17.71 8.33 19.73
CA LEU A 77 16.68 8.52 20.74
C LEU A 77 17.19 8.21 22.16
N ARG A 78 18.02 7.19 22.34
CA ARG A 78 18.67 6.88 23.63
C ARG A 78 19.56 8.02 24.11
N SER A 79 20.26 8.70 23.21
CA SER A 79 21.07 9.89 23.56
C SER A 79 20.21 11.05 24.10
N LEU A 80 18.95 11.13 23.66
CA LEU A 80 17.95 12.07 24.17
C LEU A 80 17.22 11.55 25.44
N GLY A 81 17.60 10.37 25.94
CA GLY A 81 16.98 9.73 27.11
C GLY A 81 15.69 8.94 26.81
N ILE A 82 15.41 8.65 25.54
CA ILE A 82 14.23 7.89 25.10
C ILE A 82 14.66 6.45 24.78
N ASP A 83 14.34 5.50 25.68
CA ASP A 83 14.57 4.07 25.45
C ASP A 83 13.36 3.44 24.73
N LEU A 84 13.52 3.15 23.43
CA LEU A 84 12.50 2.52 22.60
C LEU A 84 12.05 1.15 23.13
N SER A 85 12.95 0.37 23.72
CA SER A 85 12.63 -0.95 24.28
C SER A 85 11.74 -0.80 25.52
N ALA A 86 12.03 0.18 26.38
CA ALA A 86 11.21 0.51 27.53
C ALA A 86 9.84 1.06 27.13
N VAL A 87 9.77 1.89 26.09
CA VAL A 87 8.51 2.40 25.52
C VAL A 87 7.66 1.25 24.99
N ARG A 88 8.23 0.33 24.22
CA ARG A 88 7.53 -0.87 23.72
C ARG A 88 7.01 -1.75 24.86
N ALA A 89 7.85 -2.09 25.83
CA ALA A 89 7.47 -2.90 26.97
C ALA A 89 6.36 -2.24 27.81
N ARG A 90 6.40 -0.90 27.94
CA ARG A 90 5.34 -0.13 28.61
C ARG A 90 4.03 -0.16 27.83
N ALA A 91 4.08 0.00 26.51
CA ALA A 91 2.91 -0.09 25.65
C ALA A 91 2.26 -1.47 25.72
N GLU A 92 3.05 -2.54 25.65
CA GLU A 92 2.53 -3.91 25.75
C GLU A 92 1.92 -4.20 27.13
N ARG A 93 2.54 -3.70 28.21
CA ARG A 93 1.97 -3.85 29.55
C ARG A 93 0.65 -3.08 29.71
N ALA A 94 0.53 -1.92 29.08
CA ALA A 94 -0.65 -1.06 29.20
C ALA A 94 -1.80 -1.50 28.28
N PHE A 95 -1.50 -1.99 27.07
CA PHE A 95 -2.49 -2.23 26.01
C PHE A 95 -2.54 -3.68 25.52
N GLY A 96 -1.68 -4.57 26.06
CA GLY A 96 -1.60 -5.98 25.71
C GLY A 96 -0.45 -6.33 24.74
N PRO A 97 -0.10 -7.62 24.60
CA PRO A 97 0.91 -8.07 23.64
C PRO A 97 0.58 -7.60 22.21
N GLY A 98 1.59 -7.10 21.50
CA GLY A 98 1.40 -6.57 20.13
C GLY A 98 0.67 -5.22 20.08
N ALA A 99 0.59 -4.47 21.18
CA ALA A 99 -0.02 -3.14 21.22
C ALA A 99 0.49 -2.15 20.17
N LEU A 100 1.74 -2.32 19.73
CA LEU A 100 2.38 -1.48 18.72
C LEU A 100 2.41 -2.12 17.33
N ASP A 101 1.86 -3.32 17.17
CA ASP A 101 1.78 -3.99 15.88
C ASP A 101 0.72 -3.29 15.02
N ARG A 102 1.18 -2.49 14.06
CA ARG A 102 0.31 -1.75 13.16
C ARG A 102 -0.44 -2.73 12.25
N GLY A 103 -1.71 -3.03 12.58
CA GLY A 103 -2.67 -3.60 11.63
C GLY A 103 -3.00 -5.10 11.73
N VAL A 104 -2.99 -5.72 12.92
CA VAL A 104 -3.61 -7.05 13.12
C VAL A 104 -4.97 -6.97 13.87
N SER A 105 -5.54 -5.77 14.05
CA SER A 105 -6.92 -5.63 14.56
C SER A 105 -7.96 -5.82 13.44
N GLY A 106 -8.11 -7.06 12.98
CA GLY A 106 -9.35 -7.52 12.38
C GLY A 106 -10.32 -7.94 13.49
N THR A 107 -11.54 -7.39 13.44
CA THR A 107 -12.78 -7.86 14.10
C THR A 107 -12.88 -7.78 15.63
N SER A 108 -13.47 -6.68 16.13
CA SER A 108 -14.43 -6.71 17.25
C SER A 108 -15.16 -5.36 17.34
N GLY A 109 -16.47 -5.33 17.06
CA GLY A 109 -17.31 -4.15 17.30
C GLY A 109 -18.48 -4.02 16.32
N ALA A 110 -19.60 -4.68 16.64
CA ALA A 110 -20.89 -4.41 16.04
C ALA A 110 -21.39 -3.00 16.43
N GLY A 111 -22.13 -2.34 15.53
CA GLY A 111 -23.01 -1.21 15.88
C GLY A 111 -22.97 -0.05 14.88
N GLY A 112 -24.08 0.14 14.15
CA GLY A 112 -24.36 1.36 13.38
C GLY A 112 -24.54 1.14 11.88
N ALA A 113 -25.56 0.37 11.50
CA ALA A 113 -26.06 0.38 10.13
C ALA A 113 -26.77 1.73 9.89
N ASP A 114 -26.20 2.56 9.02
CA ASP A 114 -26.95 3.61 8.33
C ASP A 114 -27.68 2.95 7.15
N GLU A 115 -29.00 2.79 7.30
CA GLU A 115 -29.89 1.98 6.46
C GLU A 115 -30.23 2.59 5.09
N THR A 116 -29.43 3.50 4.55
CA THR A 116 -29.75 4.16 3.26
C THR A 116 -28.74 3.91 2.13
N ALA A 117 -27.56 3.33 2.40
CA ALA A 117 -26.54 3.11 1.38
C ALA A 117 -26.50 1.68 0.78
N SER A 118 -27.45 0.81 1.16
CA SER A 118 -27.51 -0.58 0.66
C SER A 118 -28.42 -0.73 -0.56
N ARG A 119 -28.11 -0.04 -1.67
CA ARG A 119 -28.89 -0.21 -2.92
C ARG A 119 -28.13 -0.22 -4.23
N TRP A 120 -26.81 -0.43 -4.27
CA TRP A 120 -26.11 -0.60 -5.54
C TRP A 120 -24.76 -1.37 -5.41
N TRP A 121 -24.76 -2.64 -5.02
CA TRP A 121 -23.69 -3.58 -5.43
C TRP A 121 -24.17 -5.05 -5.38
N PRO A 122 -24.19 -5.80 -6.49
CA PRO A 122 -24.91 -7.08 -6.56
C PRO A 122 -24.12 -8.33 -6.13
N PHE A 123 -22.94 -8.20 -5.50
CA PHE A 123 -22.15 -9.36 -5.08
C PHE A 123 -21.79 -9.31 -3.59
N ARG A 124 -22.56 -10.06 -2.80
CA ARG A 124 -22.22 -10.45 -1.43
C ARG A 124 -20.88 -11.19 -1.45
N SER A 125 -19.85 -10.58 -0.87
CA SER A 125 -18.52 -11.20 -0.78
C SER A 125 -18.58 -12.50 0.04
N PRO A 126 -17.98 -13.61 -0.43
CA PRO A 126 -17.99 -14.88 0.28
C PRO A 126 -17.25 -14.80 1.62
N LYS A 127 -17.69 -15.61 2.59
CA LYS A 127 -16.99 -15.81 3.88
C LYS A 127 -15.57 -16.32 3.57
N GLY A 128 -14.55 -15.49 3.81
CA GLY A 128 -13.15 -15.76 3.49
C GLY A 128 -12.46 -14.70 2.62
N SER A 129 -13.19 -13.70 2.12
CA SER A 129 -12.60 -12.57 1.40
C SER A 129 -11.64 -11.78 2.30
N ARG A 130 -10.37 -11.72 1.90
CA ARG A 130 -9.36 -10.87 2.56
C ARG A 130 -9.87 -9.42 2.58
N PRO A 131 -9.66 -8.67 3.68
CA PRO A 131 -10.11 -7.29 3.77
C PRO A 131 -9.67 -6.47 2.55
N HIS A 132 -10.57 -5.62 2.06
CA HIS A 132 -10.25 -4.67 1.00
C HIS A 132 -9.29 -3.62 1.55
N VAL A 133 -8.16 -3.41 0.86
CA VAL A 133 -7.16 -2.39 1.22
C VAL A 133 -7.44 -1.16 0.37
N PRO A 134 -7.88 -0.03 0.95
CA PRO A 134 -8.21 1.17 0.18
C PRO A 134 -6.95 1.89 -0.34
N PHE A 135 -7.07 2.59 -1.47
CA PHE A 135 -6.01 3.48 -1.97
C PHE A 135 -5.85 4.73 -1.09
N ALA A 136 -4.59 5.07 -0.82
CA ALA A 136 -4.23 6.36 -0.22
C ALA A 136 -4.39 7.51 -1.23
N ALA A 137 -4.37 8.75 -0.73
CA ALA A 137 -4.64 9.94 -1.57
C ALA A 137 -3.57 10.14 -2.64
N GLU A 138 -2.31 9.94 -2.27
CA GLU A 138 -1.14 9.98 -3.13
C GLU A 138 -1.21 8.94 -4.25
N ALA A 139 -1.69 7.72 -3.96
CA ALA A 139 -1.85 6.68 -4.96
C ALA A 139 -2.98 7.02 -5.95
N LYS A 140 -4.12 7.53 -5.46
CA LYS A 140 -5.20 8.02 -6.33
C LYS A 140 -4.70 9.14 -7.23
N ARG A 141 -3.92 10.08 -6.68
CA ARG A 141 -3.34 11.20 -7.43
C ARG A 141 -2.35 10.71 -8.50
N ALA A 142 -1.57 9.66 -8.24
CA ALA A 142 -0.69 9.05 -9.24
C ALA A 142 -1.48 8.45 -10.42
N LEU A 143 -2.59 7.75 -10.13
CA LEU A 143 -3.48 7.23 -11.17
C LEU A 143 -4.12 8.36 -11.98
N GLU A 144 -4.58 9.43 -11.33
CA GLU A 144 -5.11 10.61 -12.03
C GLU A 144 -4.05 11.29 -12.92
N GLN A 145 -2.81 11.35 -12.47
CA GLN A 145 -1.70 11.87 -13.28
C GLN A 145 -1.43 11.00 -14.50
N SER A 146 -1.47 9.67 -14.37
CA SER A 146 -1.34 8.78 -15.53
C SER A 146 -2.43 8.99 -16.59
N LEU A 147 -3.66 9.31 -16.16
CA LEU A 147 -4.74 9.70 -17.08
C LEU A 147 -4.45 11.03 -17.76
N ARG A 148 -4.00 12.03 -17.00
CA ARG A 148 -3.62 13.33 -17.57
C ARG A 148 -2.50 13.20 -18.58
N GLU A 149 -1.50 12.36 -18.29
CA GLU A 149 -0.36 12.12 -19.18
C GLU A 149 -0.82 11.45 -20.48
N ALA A 150 -1.64 10.38 -20.39
CA ALA A 150 -2.22 9.75 -21.57
C ALA A 150 -3.02 10.75 -22.43
N LEU A 151 -3.85 11.59 -21.79
CA LEU A 151 -4.60 12.62 -22.50
C LEU A 151 -3.70 13.68 -23.15
N ALA A 152 -2.63 14.11 -22.48
CA ALA A 152 -1.64 15.04 -23.02
C ALA A 152 -0.94 14.46 -24.26
N ARG A 153 -0.69 13.14 -24.26
CA ARG A 153 -0.13 12.40 -25.40
C ARG A 153 -1.17 12.03 -26.47
N LYS A 154 -2.43 12.44 -26.30
CA LYS A 154 -3.57 12.10 -27.17
C LYS A 154 -3.83 10.59 -27.27
N GLU A 155 -3.49 9.86 -26.21
CA GLU A 155 -3.72 8.43 -26.08
C GLU A 155 -5.09 8.16 -25.45
N ASN A 156 -5.80 7.16 -25.96
CA ASN A 156 -7.10 6.75 -25.42
C ASN A 156 -6.98 5.78 -24.23
N TRP A 157 -5.78 5.24 -24.01
CA TRP A 157 -5.48 4.20 -23.02
C TRP A 157 -4.35 4.63 -22.09
N ILE A 158 -4.36 4.11 -20.87
CA ILE A 158 -3.31 4.31 -19.86
C ILE A 158 -2.45 3.04 -19.81
N GLY A 159 -1.18 3.17 -20.22
CA GLY A 159 -0.18 2.09 -20.17
C GLY A 159 0.71 2.13 -18.93
N THR A 160 1.73 1.26 -18.92
CA THR A 160 2.84 1.25 -17.96
C THR A 160 4.11 1.77 -18.58
#